data_AF-A0AAW6U201-F1
#
_entry.id   AF-A0AAW6U201-F1
#
_cell.length_a   1.000
_cell.length_b   1.000
_cell.length_c   1.000
_cell.angle_alpha   90.00
_cell.angle_beta   90.00
_cell.angle_gamma   90.00
#
_symmetry.space_group_name_H-M   'P 1'
#
loop_
_entity.id
_entity.type
_entity.pdbx_description
1 polymer ?
#
loop_
_entity_poly.entity_id
_entity_poly.type
_entity_poly.pdbx_seq_one_letter_code
_entity_poly.pdbx_strand_id
1 'polypeptide(L)'
;MNEEQVRNLLEDADRAAGPPQYGMVRARDIRLRLRRRRSITIAVPTAAAAVLLCGVALWNQHQQPAEPAAEPQERIASLEEQVQQLRAQTETAMRLVQEVLAKDRQERRLAALQAELASIPDPAEELQRQAEKTAFTLVYQADRMIGEMNQIESAVEAYEQVIRLFPQNRWADVARERLARIRNQRFNKSPMEGESPCELLESQSSV
;
A
#
# COMPACT_ATOMS: atom_id res chain seq x y z
N MET A 1 18.84 31.44 -7.87
CA MET A 1 19.48 30.14 -7.59
C MET A 1 19.27 29.28 -8.82
N ASN A 2 20.36 28.82 -9.44
CA ASN A 2 20.28 28.07 -10.69
C ASN A 2 19.99 26.59 -10.39
N GLU A 3 19.20 25.92 -11.24
CA GLU A 3 18.82 24.51 -11.09
C GLU A 3 20.04 23.58 -10.98
N GLU A 4 21.13 23.93 -11.66
CA GLU A 4 22.41 23.20 -11.60
C GLU A 4 23.03 23.19 -10.19
N GLN A 5 22.87 24.28 -9.42
CA GLN A 5 23.36 24.34 -8.04
C GLN A 5 22.55 23.43 -7.12
N VAL A 6 21.24 23.36 -7.32
CA VAL A 6 20.36 22.47 -6.54
C VAL A 6 20.69 21.02 -6.85
N ARG A 7 20.91 20.69 -8.13
CA ARG A 7 21.27 19.34 -8.56
C ARG A 7 22.61 18.88 -7.99
N ASN A 8 23.62 19.74 -8.01
CA ASN A 8 24.93 19.42 -7.44
C ASN A 8 24.86 19.24 -5.91
N LEU A 9 24.07 20.05 -5.21
CA LEU A 9 23.85 19.89 -3.77
C LEU A 9 23.17 18.56 -3.42
N LEU A 10 22.24 18.10 -4.25
CA LEU A 10 21.58 16.81 -4.06
C LEU A 10 22.51 15.63 -4.34
N GLU A 11 23.31 15.69 -5.41
CA GLU A 11 24.29 14.64 -5.70
C GLU A 11 25.38 14.53 -4.64
N ASP A 12 25.86 15.65 -4.11
CA ASP A 12 26.84 15.65 -3.02
C ASP A 12 26.22 15.13 -1.71
N ALA A 13 24.94 15.39 -1.45
CA ALA A 13 24.22 14.84 -0.31
C ALA A 13 24.05 13.31 -0.42
N ASP A 14 23.72 12.80 -1.61
CA ASP A 14 23.58 11.36 -1.86
C ASP A 14 24.93 10.64 -1.76
N ARG A 15 26.01 11.25 -2.26
CA ARG A 15 27.38 10.71 -2.08
C ARG A 15 27.80 10.67 -0.62
N ALA A 16 27.41 11.67 0.18
CA ALA A 16 27.71 11.71 1.61
C ALA A 16 26.88 10.71 2.43
N ALA A 17 25.67 10.37 1.99
CA ALA A 17 24.79 9.45 2.70
C ALA A 17 25.27 7.98 2.67
N GLY A 18 26.06 7.60 1.66
CA GLY A 18 26.56 6.24 1.47
C GLY A 18 25.45 5.22 1.14
N PRO A 19 25.81 3.97 0.80
CA PRO A 19 24.83 2.96 0.45
C PRO A 19 23.95 2.60 1.67
N PRO A 20 22.63 2.39 1.49
CA PRO A 20 21.74 2.03 2.58
C PRO A 20 22.15 0.69 3.19
N GLN A 21 22.54 0.72 4.47
CA GLN A 21 22.86 -0.49 5.22
C GLN A 21 21.57 -1.16 5.67
N TYR A 22 21.08 -2.13 4.88
CA TYR A 22 19.97 -3.00 5.27
C TYR A 22 20.46 -4.10 6.23
N GLY A 23 20.72 -3.75 7.48
CA GLY A 23 20.89 -4.72 8.56
C GLY A 23 19.53 -5.24 9.04
N MET A 24 19.46 -6.48 9.55
CA MET A 24 18.27 -7.00 10.24
C MET A 24 17.91 -6.09 11.44
N VAL A 25 17.00 -5.15 11.22
CA VAL A 25 16.51 -4.28 12.27
C VAL A 25 15.54 -5.08 13.13
N ARG A 26 16.04 -5.60 14.25
CA ARG A 26 15.17 -6.18 15.28
C ARG A 26 14.29 -5.06 15.85
N ALA A 27 12.98 -5.25 15.85
CA ALA A 27 12.00 -4.27 16.36
C ALA A 27 12.29 -3.79 17.80
N ARG A 28 13.07 -4.54 18.57
CA ARG A 28 13.55 -4.17 19.92
C ARG A 28 14.52 -2.97 19.90
N ASP A 29 15.36 -2.83 18.88
CA ASP A 29 16.36 -1.77 18.80
C ASP A 29 15.74 -0.43 18.39
N ILE A 30 14.65 -0.46 17.61
CA ILE A 30 13.85 0.72 17.26
C ILE A 30 13.18 1.32 18.51
N ARG A 31 12.65 0.46 19.40
CA ARG A 31 11.98 0.92 20.64
C ARG A 31 12.95 1.60 21.61
N LEU A 32 14.20 1.15 21.69
CA LEU A 32 15.22 1.77 22.55
C LEU A 32 15.70 3.12 21.99
N ARG A 33 15.81 3.28 20.66
CA ARG A 33 16.19 4.55 20.03
C ARG A 33 15.10 5.63 20.17
N LEU A 34 13.82 5.26 20.12
CA LEU A 34 12.72 6.20 20.35
C LEU A 34 12.66 6.71 21.79
N ARG A 35 12.99 5.89 22.80
CA ARG A 35 13.07 6.34 24.19
C ARG A 35 14.25 7.29 24.45
N ARG A 36 15.44 7.03 23.88
CA ARG A 36 16.60 7.93 24.01
C ARG A 36 16.39 9.30 23.34
N ARG A 37 15.65 9.37 22.23
CA ARG A 37 15.33 10.66 21.58
C ARG A 37 14.40 11.53 22.45
N ARG A 38 13.45 10.93 23.18
CA ARG A 38 12.56 11.69 24.07
C ARG A 38 13.27 12.29 25.28
N SER A 39 14.35 11.68 25.77
CA SER A 39 15.10 12.22 26.92
C SER A 39 16.04 13.37 26.59
N ILE A 40 16.42 13.58 25.32
CA ILE A 40 17.33 14.67 24.93
C ILE A 40 16.55 15.97 24.64
N THR A 41 15.30 15.89 24.18
CA THR A 41 14.45 17.07 23.90
C THR A 41 13.92 17.80 25.14
N ILE A 42 14.07 17.25 26.35
CA ILE A 42 13.56 17.88 27.59
C ILE A 42 14.69 18.56 28.41
N ALA A 43 15.96 18.30 28.09
CA ALA A 43 17.09 18.83 28.87
C ALA A 43 17.75 20.10 28.27
N VAL A 44 17.29 20.60 27.12
CA VAL A 44 17.91 21.76 26.45
C VAL A 44 17.27 23.12 26.74
N PRO A 45 15.99 23.29 27.19
CA PRO A 45 15.43 24.64 27.29
C PRO A 45 15.84 25.39 28.57
N THR A 46 16.55 24.77 29.51
CA THR A 46 16.94 25.45 30.77
C THR A 46 18.26 26.21 30.67
N ALA A 47 19.13 25.90 29.70
CA ALA A 47 20.38 26.66 29.50
C ALA A 47 20.16 27.96 28.70
N ALA A 48 19.20 27.98 27.76
CA ALA A 48 18.92 29.16 26.93
C ALA A 48 18.29 30.32 27.72
N ALA A 49 17.47 30.02 28.75
CA ALA A 49 16.86 31.03 29.59
C ALA A 49 17.89 31.78 30.48
N ALA A 50 18.92 31.08 30.96
CA ALA A 50 19.98 31.69 31.77
C ALA A 50 20.88 32.63 30.96
N VAL A 51 21.20 32.27 29.70
CA VAL A 51 22.00 33.12 28.81
C VAL A 51 21.24 34.37 28.38
N LEU A 52 19.92 34.29 28.16
CA LEU A 52 19.10 35.46 27.88
C LEU A 52 18.98 36.40 29.09
N LEU A 53 18.85 35.87 30.31
CA LEU A 53 18.81 36.72 31.52
C LEU A 53 20.16 37.39 31.82
N CYS A 54 21.29 36.71 31.62
CA CYS A 54 22.62 37.33 31.76
C CYS A 54 22.91 38.37 30.67
N GLY A 55 22.47 38.11 29.42
CA GLY A 55 22.63 39.06 28.32
C GLY A 55 21.85 40.36 28.54
N VAL A 56 20.61 40.28 29.03
CA VAL A 56 19.79 41.46 29.34
C VAL A 56 20.36 42.24 30.53
N ALA A 57 20.86 41.57 31.56
CA ALA A 57 21.45 42.23 32.73
C ALA A 57 22.73 43.01 32.39
N LEU A 58 23.62 42.43 31.57
CA LEU A 58 24.86 43.10 31.14
C LEU A 58 24.58 44.23 30.15
N TRP A 59 23.58 44.10 29.29
CA TRP A 59 23.17 45.17 28.37
C TRP A 59 22.57 46.38 29.09
N ASN A 60 21.77 46.14 30.13
CA ASN A 60 21.16 47.22 30.93
C ASN A 60 22.19 48.00 31.75
N GLN A 61 23.33 47.37 32.09
CA GLN A 61 24.41 48.01 32.84
C GLN A 61 25.37 48.84 31.97
N HIS A 62 25.39 48.61 30.65
CA HIS A 62 26.22 49.36 29.70
C HIS A 62 25.50 50.54 29.01
N GLN A 63 24.18 50.71 29.22
CA GLN A 63 23.38 51.78 28.64
C GLN A 63 23.20 53.03 29.53
N GLN A 64 24.16 53.33 30.42
CA GLN A 64 24.28 54.69 30.97
C GLN A 64 25.46 55.45 30.34
N PRO A 65 25.40 55.84 29.05
CA PRO A 65 25.97 57.10 28.66
C PRO A 65 25.08 58.21 29.24
N ALA A 66 25.71 59.11 29.98
CA ALA A 66 25.15 60.41 30.27
C ALA A 66 25.00 61.16 28.94
N GLU A 67 23.78 61.20 28.40
CA GLU A 67 23.40 62.05 27.27
C GLU A 67 22.11 62.81 27.61
N PRO A 68 21.95 64.02 27.04
CA PRO A 68 21.12 65.08 27.57
C PRO A 68 19.64 64.73 27.52
N ALA A 69 18.86 65.40 28.37
CA ALA A 69 17.41 65.25 28.52
C ALA A 69 16.64 65.45 27.20
N ALA A 70 16.57 64.41 26.36
CA ALA A 70 15.45 64.24 25.45
C ALA A 70 14.21 63.96 26.30
N GLU A 71 13.15 64.73 26.08
CA GLU A 71 11.98 64.72 26.93
C GLU A 71 11.36 63.31 26.99
N PRO A 72 10.88 62.86 28.16
CA PRO A 72 10.30 61.52 28.36
C PRO A 72 9.15 61.19 27.40
N GLN A 73 8.55 62.20 26.75
CA GLN A 73 7.47 62.06 25.79
C GLN A 73 7.90 61.38 24.48
N GLU A 74 9.11 61.61 23.97
CA GLU A 74 9.59 60.99 22.72
C GLU A 74 9.84 59.49 22.86
N ARG A 75 10.33 59.06 24.03
CA ARG A 75 10.52 57.65 24.36
C ARG A 75 9.20 56.89 24.47
N ILE A 76 8.15 57.54 24.97
CA ILE A 76 6.81 56.95 25.05
C ILE A 76 6.24 56.74 23.64
N ALA A 77 6.34 57.75 22.77
CA ALA A 77 5.86 57.66 21.39
C ALA A 77 6.55 56.53 20.60
N SER A 78 7.88 56.42 20.71
CA SER A 78 8.64 55.34 20.04
C SER A 78 8.32 53.94 20.58
N LEU A 79 8.05 53.80 21.88
CA LEU A 79 7.63 52.53 22.48
C LEU A 79 6.22 52.14 22.02
N GLU A 80 5.30 53.10 21.90
CA GLU A 80 3.96 52.86 21.38
C GLU A 80 4.01 52.35 19.93
N GLU A 81 4.86 52.94 19.09
CA GLU A 81 5.07 52.49 17.71
C GLU A 81 5.63 51.06 17.65
N GLN A 82 6.61 50.74 18.49
CA GLN A 82 7.15 49.37 18.60
C GLN A 82 6.08 48.37 19.04
N VAL A 83 5.23 48.73 20.01
CA VAL A 83 4.12 47.87 20.46
C VAL A 83 3.11 47.65 19.33
N GLN A 84 2.79 48.69 18.55
CA GLN A 84 1.91 48.55 17.39
C GLN A 84 2.52 47.64 16.33
N GLN A 85 3.81 47.80 16.04
CA GLN A 85 4.53 46.97 15.08
C GLN A 85 4.57 45.50 15.53
N LEU A 86 4.86 45.24 16.80
CA LEU A 86 4.82 43.90 17.40
C LEU A 86 3.43 43.29 17.34
N ARG A 87 2.36 44.06 17.59
CA ARG A 87 0.98 43.59 17.45
C ARG A 87 0.66 43.18 16.01
N ALA A 88 1.01 44.00 15.03
CA ALA A 88 0.82 43.70 13.62
C ALA A 88 1.60 42.44 13.17
N GLN A 89 2.84 42.27 13.64
CA GLN A 89 3.62 41.06 13.41
C GLN A 89 2.99 39.82 14.06
N THR A 90 2.42 39.97 15.25
CA THR A 90 1.77 38.87 15.96
C THR A 90 0.48 38.44 15.25
N GLU A 91 -0.32 39.38 14.77
CA GLU A 91 -1.55 39.11 14.02
C GLU A 91 -1.27 38.40 12.70
N THR A 92 -0.25 38.85 11.97
CA THR A 92 0.18 38.20 10.72
C THR A 92 0.69 36.79 10.97
N ALA A 93 1.52 36.58 12.00
CA ALA A 93 1.99 35.25 12.39
C ALA A 93 0.83 34.32 12.79
N MET A 94 -0.13 34.82 13.58
CA MET A 94 -1.30 34.04 13.98
C MET A 94 -2.17 33.64 12.79
N ARG A 95 -2.34 34.54 11.81
CA ARG A 95 -3.07 34.25 10.58
C ARG A 95 -2.41 33.13 9.77
N LEU A 96 -1.08 33.17 9.63
CA LEU A 96 -0.32 32.10 8.96
C LEU A 96 -0.45 30.77 9.69
N VAL A 97 -0.32 30.77 11.02
CA VAL A 97 -0.50 29.54 11.83
C VAL A 97 -1.89 28.96 11.64
N GLN A 98 -2.94 29.79 11.64
CA GLN A 98 -4.31 29.34 11.39
C GLN A 98 -4.47 28.72 10.00
N GLU A 99 -3.88 29.33 8.97
CA GLU A 99 -3.92 28.79 7.61
C GLU A 99 -3.22 27.43 7.50
N VAL A 100 -2.02 27.31 8.08
CA VAL A 100 -1.25 26.06 8.09
C VAL A 100 -2.03 24.96 8.82
N LEU A 101 -2.61 25.28 9.98
CA LEU A 101 -3.43 24.31 10.73
C LEU A 101 -4.70 23.90 9.98
N ALA A 102 -5.31 24.81 9.21
CA ALA A 102 -6.46 24.49 8.38
C ALA A 102 -6.08 23.54 7.25
N LYS A 103 -4.94 23.78 6.58
CA LYS A 103 -4.41 22.90 5.53
C LYS A 103 -4.04 21.51 6.06
N ASP A 104 -3.33 21.42 7.18
CA ASP A 104 -3.00 20.13 7.81
C ASP A 104 -4.25 19.33 8.20
N ARG A 105 -5.31 19.99 8.70
CA ARG A 105 -6.59 19.31 8.94
C ARG A 105 -7.23 18.78 7.66
N GLN A 106 -7.16 19.54 6.58
CA GLN A 106 -7.68 19.12 5.27
C GLN A 106 -6.90 17.93 4.72
N GLU A 107 -5.57 17.97 4.77
CA GLU A 107 -4.71 16.87 4.35
C GLU A 107 -4.98 15.59 5.16
N ARG A 108 -5.15 15.71 6.48
CA ARG A 108 -5.50 14.56 7.33
C ARG A 108 -6.86 13.96 6.97
N ARG A 109 -7.86 14.80 6.64
CA ARG A 109 -9.17 14.32 6.18
C ARG A 109 -9.05 13.60 4.84
N LEU A 110 -8.29 14.15 3.91
CA LEU A 110 -8.04 13.50 2.62
C LEU A 110 -7.31 12.16 2.79
N ALA A 111 -6.28 12.12 3.64
CA ALA A 111 -5.55 10.90 3.94
C ALA A 111 -6.45 9.84 4.61
N ALA A 112 -7.34 10.25 5.52
CA ALA A 112 -8.31 9.36 6.15
C ALA A 112 -9.29 8.77 5.11
N LEU A 113 -9.84 9.60 4.23
CA LEU A 113 -10.74 9.15 3.16
C LEU A 113 -10.03 8.22 2.17
N GLN A 114 -8.77 8.52 1.81
CA GLN A 114 -7.96 7.63 0.97
C GLN A 114 -7.71 6.28 1.65
N ALA A 115 -7.44 6.27 2.96
CA ALA A 115 -7.27 5.04 3.71
C ALA A 115 -8.57 4.23 3.81
N GLU A 116 -9.72 4.90 3.99
CA GLU A 116 -11.03 4.26 3.96
C GLU A 116 -11.32 3.63 2.59
N LEU A 117 -11.08 4.35 1.50
CA LEU A 117 -11.24 3.83 0.14
C LEU A 117 -10.30 2.65 -0.15
N ALA A 118 -9.03 2.73 0.29
CA ALA A 118 -8.08 1.63 0.14
C ALA A 118 -8.41 0.40 1.01
N SER A 119 -9.23 0.56 2.06
CA SER A 119 -9.67 -0.54 2.91
C SER A 119 -10.79 -1.36 2.28
N ILE A 120 -11.52 -0.80 1.32
CA ILE A 120 -12.61 -1.49 0.62
C ILE A 120 -11.96 -2.45 -0.40
N PRO A 121 -12.19 -3.77 -0.27
CA PRO A 121 -11.66 -4.73 -1.23
C PRO A 121 -12.23 -4.45 -2.63
N ASP A 122 -11.41 -4.67 -3.66
CA ASP A 122 -11.84 -4.48 -5.04
C ASP A 122 -13.03 -5.43 -5.34
N PRO A 123 -14.22 -4.90 -5.68
CA PRO A 123 -15.38 -5.73 -5.98
C PRO A 123 -15.13 -6.71 -7.13
N ALA A 124 -14.25 -6.37 -8.08
CA ALA A 124 -13.88 -7.28 -9.17
C ALA A 124 -13.15 -8.52 -8.65
N GLU A 125 -12.20 -8.34 -7.71
CA GLU A 125 -11.50 -9.46 -7.08
C GLU A 125 -12.45 -10.37 -6.29
N GLU A 126 -13.41 -9.79 -5.56
CA GLU A 126 -14.36 -10.58 -4.78
C GLU A 126 -15.29 -11.41 -5.67
N LEU A 127 -15.79 -10.82 -6.77
CA LEU A 127 -16.56 -11.56 -7.77
C LEU A 127 -15.74 -12.69 -8.41
N GLN A 128 -14.46 -12.44 -8.69
CA GLN A 128 -13.58 -13.46 -9.23
C GLN A 128 -13.38 -14.61 -8.23
N ARG A 129 -13.15 -14.31 -6.94
CA ARG A 129 -13.05 -15.33 -5.88
C ARG A 129 -14.32 -16.16 -5.77
N GLN A 130 -15.48 -15.53 -5.86
CA GLN A 130 -16.77 -16.23 -5.83
C GLN A 130 -16.96 -17.11 -7.05
N ALA A 131 -16.62 -16.62 -8.25
CA ALA A 131 -16.65 -17.41 -9.47
C ALA A 131 -15.72 -18.63 -9.39
N GLU A 132 -14.50 -18.47 -8.86
CA GLU A 132 -13.57 -19.57 -8.62
C GLU A 132 -14.11 -20.61 -7.65
N LYS A 133 -14.69 -20.16 -6.53
CA LYS A 133 -15.28 -21.07 -5.53
C LYS A 133 -16.43 -21.86 -6.12
N THR A 134 -17.33 -21.21 -6.85
CA THR A 134 -18.47 -21.87 -7.49
C THR A 134 -18.01 -22.86 -8.56
N ALA A 135 -17.08 -22.47 -9.43
CA ALA A 135 -16.53 -23.35 -10.45
C ALA A 135 -15.86 -24.59 -9.83
N PHE A 136 -15.10 -24.39 -8.75
CA PHE A 136 -14.51 -25.50 -7.98
C PHE A 136 -15.57 -26.47 -7.46
N THR A 137 -16.62 -25.96 -6.80
CA THR A 137 -17.67 -26.81 -6.22
C THR A 137 -18.37 -27.65 -7.29
N LEU A 138 -18.64 -27.08 -8.47
CA LEU A 138 -19.25 -27.80 -9.57
C LEU A 138 -18.34 -28.91 -10.13
N VAL A 139 -17.05 -28.61 -10.33
CA VAL A 139 -16.05 -29.61 -10.75
C VAL A 139 -15.94 -30.74 -9.71
N TYR A 140 -15.85 -30.39 -8.43
CA TYR A 140 -15.79 -31.37 -7.35
C TYR A 140 -17.02 -32.27 -7.30
N GLN A 141 -18.22 -31.71 -7.51
CA GLN A 141 -19.45 -32.47 -7.57
C GLN A 141 -19.46 -33.43 -8.77
N ALA A 142 -18.99 -33.00 -9.93
CA ALA A 142 -18.87 -33.84 -11.11
C ALA A 142 -17.85 -34.99 -10.90
N ASP A 143 -16.72 -34.71 -10.25
CA ASP A 143 -15.74 -35.75 -9.88
C ASP A 143 -16.40 -36.80 -8.94
N ARG A 144 -17.21 -36.37 -7.97
CA ARG A 144 -17.95 -37.31 -7.10
C ARG A 144 -19.01 -38.13 -7.83
N MET A 145 -19.74 -37.54 -8.79
CA MET A 145 -20.71 -38.26 -9.61
C MET A 145 -20.05 -39.44 -10.34
N ILE A 146 -18.83 -39.27 -10.82
CA ILE A 146 -18.05 -40.35 -11.45
C ILE A 146 -17.57 -41.36 -10.41
N GLY A 147 -16.90 -40.89 -9.36
CA GLY A 147 -16.20 -41.76 -8.41
C GLY A 147 -17.12 -42.55 -7.48
N GLU A 148 -18.25 -41.97 -7.07
CA GLU A 148 -19.13 -42.55 -6.04
C GLU A 148 -20.45 -43.06 -6.61
N MET A 149 -20.99 -42.40 -7.65
CA MET A 149 -22.34 -42.68 -8.18
C MET A 149 -22.30 -43.38 -9.53
N ASN A 150 -21.11 -43.51 -10.15
CA ASN A 150 -20.93 -44.03 -11.51
C ASN A 150 -21.80 -43.31 -12.57
N GLN A 151 -22.17 -42.04 -12.30
CA GLN A 151 -23.01 -41.20 -13.16
C GLN A 151 -22.15 -40.41 -14.15
N ILE A 152 -21.59 -41.11 -15.13
CA ILE A 152 -20.61 -40.51 -16.05
C ILE A 152 -21.25 -39.45 -16.96
N GLU A 153 -22.45 -39.67 -17.49
CA GLU A 153 -23.10 -38.69 -18.38
C GLU A 153 -23.48 -37.40 -17.64
N SER A 154 -24.04 -37.52 -16.43
CA SER A 154 -24.36 -36.36 -15.59
C SER A 154 -23.12 -35.55 -15.21
N ALA A 155 -21.99 -36.23 -14.97
CA ALA A 155 -20.72 -35.56 -14.73
C ALA A 155 -20.19 -34.83 -15.97
N VAL A 156 -20.37 -35.40 -17.16
CA VAL A 156 -20.01 -34.74 -18.43
C VAL A 156 -20.79 -33.44 -18.61
N GLU A 157 -22.10 -33.47 -18.41
CA GLU A 157 -22.95 -32.27 -18.47
C GLU A 157 -22.51 -31.20 -17.46
N ALA A 158 -22.17 -31.62 -16.24
CA ALA A 158 -21.68 -30.71 -15.19
C ALA A 158 -20.34 -30.06 -15.58
N TYR A 159 -19.40 -30.82 -16.18
CA TYR A 159 -18.15 -30.24 -16.69
C TYR A 159 -18.38 -29.27 -17.84
N GLU A 160 -19.26 -29.60 -18.79
CA GLU A 160 -19.62 -28.70 -19.88
C GLU A 160 -20.27 -27.40 -19.37
N GLN A 161 -21.10 -27.51 -18.34
CA GLN A 161 -21.69 -26.35 -17.66
C GLN A 161 -20.63 -25.44 -17.04
N VAL A 162 -19.61 -26.00 -16.37
CA VAL A 162 -18.49 -25.21 -15.82
C VAL A 162 -17.74 -24.47 -16.93
N ILE A 163 -17.47 -25.14 -18.05
CA ILE A 163 -16.76 -24.54 -19.20
C ILE A 163 -17.58 -23.38 -19.80
N ARG A 164 -18.90 -23.54 -19.89
CA ARG A 164 -19.80 -22.52 -20.44
C ARG A 164 -19.94 -21.31 -19.50
N LEU A 165 -20.11 -21.54 -18.21
CA LEU A 165 -20.34 -20.48 -17.22
C LEU A 165 -19.05 -19.74 -16.83
N PHE A 166 -17.91 -20.44 -16.82
CA PHE A 166 -16.63 -19.91 -16.32
C PHE A 166 -15.49 -20.14 -17.33
N PRO A 167 -15.60 -19.69 -18.59
CA PRO A 167 -14.71 -20.12 -19.67
C PRO A 167 -13.23 -19.74 -19.48
N GLN A 168 -12.95 -18.67 -18.73
CA GLN A 168 -11.59 -18.16 -18.46
C GLN A 168 -11.04 -18.58 -17.09
N ASN A 169 -11.77 -19.42 -16.36
CA ASN A 169 -11.38 -19.85 -15.02
C ASN A 169 -10.49 -21.10 -15.09
N ARG A 170 -9.50 -21.23 -14.18
CA ARG A 170 -8.65 -22.42 -14.04
C ARG A 170 -9.44 -23.73 -13.92
N TRP A 171 -10.62 -23.69 -13.30
CA TRP A 171 -11.46 -24.88 -13.14
C TRP A 171 -12.14 -25.31 -14.43
N ALA A 172 -12.34 -24.40 -15.39
CA ALA A 172 -12.78 -24.78 -16.73
C ALA A 172 -11.68 -25.52 -17.50
N ASP A 173 -10.41 -25.19 -17.30
CA ASP A 173 -9.30 -25.96 -17.87
C ASP A 173 -9.26 -27.39 -17.30
N VAL A 174 -9.43 -27.52 -15.99
CA VAL A 174 -9.57 -28.83 -15.34
C VAL A 174 -10.77 -29.61 -15.90
N ALA A 175 -11.93 -28.97 -16.06
CA ALA A 175 -13.12 -29.59 -16.63
C ALA A 175 -12.87 -30.07 -18.08
N ARG A 176 -12.19 -29.26 -18.92
CA ARG A 176 -11.81 -29.66 -20.28
C ARG A 176 -10.91 -30.89 -20.26
N GLU A 177 -9.91 -30.89 -19.38
CA GLU A 177 -8.99 -32.02 -19.24
C GLU A 177 -9.72 -33.29 -18.81
N ARG A 178 -10.62 -33.20 -17.82
CA ARG A 178 -11.45 -34.33 -17.35
C ARG A 178 -12.32 -34.89 -18.47
N LEU A 179 -13.00 -34.04 -19.24
CA LEU A 179 -13.80 -34.46 -20.40
C LEU A 179 -12.94 -35.18 -21.45
N ALA A 180 -11.73 -34.69 -21.73
CA ALA A 180 -10.81 -35.36 -22.64
C ALA A 180 -10.44 -36.77 -22.15
N ARG A 181 -10.16 -36.92 -20.84
CA ARG A 181 -9.85 -38.23 -20.24
C ARG A 181 -11.03 -39.20 -20.35
N ILE A 182 -12.25 -38.75 -20.04
CA ILE A 182 -13.47 -39.57 -20.13
C ILE A 182 -13.69 -40.03 -21.58
N ARG A 183 -13.55 -39.11 -22.54
CA ARG A 183 -13.67 -39.42 -23.97
C ARG A 183 -12.67 -40.50 -24.39
N ASN A 184 -11.40 -40.36 -24.01
CA ASN A 184 -10.36 -41.35 -24.32
C ASN A 184 -10.66 -42.72 -23.70
N GLN A 185 -11.16 -42.75 -22.46
CA GLN A 185 -11.55 -44.00 -21.80
C GLN A 185 -12.72 -44.70 -22.50
N ARG A 186 -13.70 -43.95 -23.04
CA ARG A 186 -14.80 -44.52 -23.83
C ARG A 186 -14.31 -45.11 -25.15
N PHE A 187 -13.45 -44.41 -25.88
CA PHE A 187 -12.86 -44.92 -27.12
C PHE A 187 -11.99 -46.16 -26.92
N ASN A 188 -11.25 -46.26 -25.82
CA ASN A 188 -10.46 -47.45 -25.52
C ASN A 188 -11.31 -48.64 -25.02
N LYS A 189 -12.56 -48.40 -24.59
CA LYS A 189 -13.50 -49.43 -24.13
C LYS A 189 -14.48 -49.89 -25.21
N SER A 190 -14.57 -49.22 -26.36
CA SER A 190 -15.35 -49.75 -27.49
C SER A 190 -14.63 -50.99 -28.03
N PRO A 191 -15.28 -52.17 -28.03
CA PRO A 191 -14.63 -53.39 -28.44
C PRO A 191 -14.34 -53.33 -29.94
N MET A 192 -13.09 -53.62 -30.30
CA MET A 192 -12.75 -54.24 -31.58
C MET A 192 -13.40 -55.65 -31.61
N GLU A 193 -14.73 -55.74 -31.55
CA GLU A 193 -15.49 -56.93 -31.93
C GLU A 193 -15.91 -56.71 -33.38
N GLY A 194 -14.98 -56.99 -34.29
CA GLY A 194 -15.14 -56.74 -35.71
C GLY A 194 -14.17 -57.53 -36.57
N GLU A 195 -13.75 -58.72 -36.13
CA GLU A 195 -13.16 -59.72 -37.00
C GLU A 195 -14.00 -60.99 -36.88
N SER A 196 -15.11 -61.00 -37.61
CA SER A 196 -15.74 -62.26 -38.00
C SER A 196 -14.79 -62.95 -38.98
N PRO A 197 -14.34 -64.20 -38.73
CA PRO A 197 -13.61 -64.96 -39.72
C PRO A 197 -14.50 -65.11 -40.96
N CYS A 198 -14.04 -64.60 -42.10
CA CYS A 198 -14.65 -64.88 -43.38
C CYS A 198 -14.72 -66.40 -43.55
N GLU A 199 -15.94 -66.93 -43.70
CA GLU A 199 -16.15 -68.28 -44.20
C GLU A 199 -15.45 -68.41 -45.56
N LEU A 200 -14.35 -69.17 -45.58
CA LEU A 200 -13.72 -69.65 -46.79
C LEU A 200 -14.66 -70.69 -47.42
N LEU A 201 -15.43 -70.23 -48.40
CA LEU A 201 -15.99 -71.06 -49.46
C LEU A 201 -14.85 -71.77 -50.19
N GLU A 202 -14.44 -72.94 -49.71
CA GLU A 202 -13.70 -73.90 -50.52
C GLU A 202 -14.68 -74.69 -51.38
N SER A 203 -15.04 -74.09 -52.50
CA SER A 203 -15.50 -74.80 -53.69
C SER A 203 -14.28 -75.22 -54.51
N GLN A 204 -13.84 -76.49 -54.40
CA GLN A 204 -13.12 -77.25 -55.44
C GLN A 204 -13.56 -78.72 -55.29
N SER A 205 -14.42 -79.25 -56.16
CA SER A 205 -14.14 -79.82 -57.49
C SER A 205 -13.44 -81.19 -57.46
N SER A 206 -14.06 -82.16 -58.17
CA SER A 206 -13.52 -83.40 -58.80
C SER A 206 -13.08 -84.54 -57.85
N VAL A 207 -13.46 -85.83 -58.02
CA VAL A 207 -13.81 -86.67 -59.19
C VAL A 207 -14.87 -87.69 -58.80
#